data_AF-A0A7S4LGF0-F1
#
_entry.id   AF-A0A7S4LGF0-F1
#
_cell.length_a   1.000
_cell.length_b   1.000
_cell.length_c   1.000
_cell.angle_alpha   90.00
_cell.angle_beta   90.00
_cell.angle_gamma   90.00
#
_symmetry.space_group_name_H-M   'P 1'
#
loop_
_entity.id
_entity.type
_entity.pdbx_description
1 polymer ?
#
loop_
_entity_poly.entity_id
_entity_poly.type
_entity_poly.pdbx_seq_one_letter_code
_entity_poly.pdbx_strand_id
1 'polypeptide(L)'
;MSHCGDLTFMDKYHEKLSSLIEVKWLKYHMRHFPIDLHSQEIWPDDRKHVIPIIIRLLLPKLLNLIAKKNPEERRIGSQAISPGVLFSYFAGLSEEEMAMVW
;
A
#
# COMPACT_ATOMS: atom_id res chain seq x y z
N MET A 1 27.05 19.57 6.81
CA MET A 1 26.22 19.85 5.62
C MET A 1 25.28 18.67 5.49
N SER A 2 23.99 18.89 5.76
CA SER A 2 22.99 17.82 5.81
C SER A 2 22.76 17.28 4.39
N HIS A 3 23.12 16.02 4.15
CA HIS A 3 22.84 15.36 2.89
C HIS A 3 21.32 15.18 2.74
N CYS A 4 20.71 16.10 1.99
CA CYS A 4 19.45 15.89 1.28
C CYS A 4 19.73 14.90 0.13
N GLY A 5 20.03 13.65 0.48
CA GLY A 5 20.20 12.54 -0.45
C GLY A 5 18.88 11.79 -0.61
N ASP A 6 18.49 11.60 -1.86
CA ASP A 6 17.53 10.59 -2.33
C ASP A 6 16.05 10.76 -1.97
N LEU A 7 15.43 11.84 -2.44
CA LEU A 7 13.99 11.87 -2.76
C LEU A 7 13.68 11.38 -4.19
N THR A 8 14.68 10.89 -4.93
CA THR A 8 14.53 10.40 -6.32
C THR A 8 13.51 9.25 -6.43
N PHE A 9 13.37 8.44 -5.38
CA PHE A 9 12.33 7.40 -5.33
C PHE A 9 10.92 8.03 -5.24
N MET A 10 10.76 9.18 -4.58
CA MET A 10 9.44 9.83 -4.48
C MET A 10 8.96 10.24 -5.86
N ASP A 11 9.82 10.84 -6.69
CA ASP A 11 9.47 11.19 -8.07
C ASP A 11 9.14 9.95 -8.91
N LYS A 12 9.92 8.87 -8.75
CA LYS A 12 9.74 7.61 -9.47
C LYS A 12 8.43 6.90 -9.15
N TYR A 13 7.97 6.93 -7.90
CA TYR A 13 6.77 6.22 -7.46
C TYR A 13 5.58 7.16 -7.19
N HIS A 14 5.73 8.46 -7.39
CA HIS A 14 4.74 9.48 -7.02
C HIS A 14 3.35 9.12 -7.53
N GLU A 15 3.19 8.93 -8.84
CA GLU A 15 1.90 8.64 -9.47
C GLU A 15 1.26 7.36 -8.92
N LYS A 16 2.08 6.30 -8.76
CA LYS A 16 1.63 5.01 -8.23
C LYS A 16 1.19 5.12 -6.77
N LEU A 17 1.95 5.84 -5.94
CA LEU A 17 1.61 6.10 -4.54
C LEU A 17 0.35 6.98 -4.41
N SER A 18 0.24 8.03 -5.22
CA SER A 18 -0.96 8.88 -5.28
C SER A 18 -2.20 8.08 -5.69
N SER A 19 -2.06 7.12 -6.62
CA SER A 19 -3.17 6.27 -7.04
C SER A 19 -3.73 5.38 -5.92
N LEU A 20 -2.89 4.99 -4.94
CA LEU A 20 -3.34 4.22 -3.77
C LEU A 20 -4.16 5.06 -2.77
N ILE A 21 -4.13 6.39 -2.90
CA ILE A 21 -5.02 7.28 -2.14
C ILE A 21 -6.43 7.22 -2.73
N GLU A 22 -6.55 7.09 -4.05
CA GLU A 22 -7.82 7.09 -4.77
C GLU A 22 -8.67 5.86 -4.46
N VAL A 23 -9.73 6.10 -3.70
CA VAL A 23 -10.62 5.06 -3.19
C VAL A 23 -11.45 4.40 -4.30
N LYS A 24 -11.86 5.16 -5.32
CA LYS A 24 -12.77 4.69 -6.36
C LYS A 24 -12.18 3.58 -7.23
N TRP A 25 -10.86 3.47 -7.31
CA TRP A 25 -10.15 2.50 -8.15
C TRP A 25 -9.06 1.74 -7.39
N LEU A 26 -9.12 1.74 -6.06
CA LEU A 26 -8.06 1.20 -5.21
C LEU A 26 -7.72 -0.27 -5.54
N LYS A 27 -8.72 -1.13 -5.77
CA LYS A 27 -8.49 -2.52 -6.19
C LYS A 27 -7.76 -2.62 -7.54
N TYR A 28 -8.06 -1.72 -8.47
CA TYR A 28 -7.39 -1.65 -9.77
C TYR A 28 -5.95 -1.20 -9.60
N HIS A 29 -5.70 -0.16 -8.80
CA HIS A 29 -4.35 0.36 -8.55
C HIS A 29 -3.45 -0.66 -7.86
N MET A 30 -3.94 -1.35 -6.82
CA MET A 30 -3.18 -2.42 -6.17
C MET A 30 -2.80 -3.55 -7.15
N ARG A 31 -3.66 -3.88 -8.12
CA ARG A 31 -3.35 -4.91 -9.12
C ARG A 31 -2.25 -4.48 -10.10
N HIS A 32 -2.14 -3.19 -10.40
CA HIS A 32 -1.14 -2.64 -11.33
C HIS A 32 0.09 -2.07 -10.61
N PHE A 33 0.10 -2.12 -9.29
CA PHE A 33 1.26 -1.79 -8.47
C PHE A 33 1.55 -2.88 -7.43
N PRO A 34 1.70 -4.16 -7.82
CA PRO A 34 2.00 -5.24 -6.88
C PRO A 34 3.25 -4.96 -6.03
N ILE A 35 3.14 -5.25 -4.74
CA ILE A 35 4.21 -5.05 -3.75
C ILE A 35 4.93 -6.35 -3.39
N ASP A 36 4.56 -7.48 -3.99
CA ASP A 36 5.22 -8.75 -3.72
C ASP A 36 6.71 -8.72 -4.12
N LEU A 37 7.50 -9.64 -3.58
CA LEU A 37 8.95 -9.71 -3.81
C LEU A 37 9.32 -10.05 -5.27
N HIS A 38 8.41 -10.64 -6.05
CA HIS A 38 8.65 -11.01 -7.44
C HIS A 38 8.24 -9.91 -8.43
N SER A 39 7.50 -8.91 -7.94
CA SER A 39 7.13 -7.71 -8.69
C SER A 39 8.37 -6.90 -9.09
N GLN A 40 8.41 -6.48 -10.35
CA GLN A 40 9.40 -5.51 -10.85
C GLN A 40 8.93 -4.06 -10.65
N GLU A 41 7.76 -3.86 -10.05
CA GLU A 41 7.16 -2.52 -9.91
C GLU A 41 7.84 -1.65 -8.85
N ILE A 42 8.51 -2.25 -7.87
CA ILE A 42 9.33 -1.56 -6.85
C ILE A 42 10.71 -2.20 -6.86
N TRP A 43 11.74 -1.42 -7.18
CA TRP A 43 13.10 -1.93 -7.22
C TRP A 43 13.60 -2.27 -5.82
N PRO A 44 14.41 -3.33 -5.66
CA PRO A 44 14.85 -3.81 -4.34
C PRO A 44 15.41 -2.72 -3.42
N ASP A 45 16.27 -1.84 -3.94
CA ASP A 45 16.90 -0.76 -3.14
C ASP A 45 15.90 0.30 -2.67
N ASP A 46 14.78 0.46 -3.38
CA ASP A 46 13.74 1.43 -3.06
C ASP A 46 12.72 0.88 -2.05
N ARG A 47 12.63 -0.45 -1.89
CA ARG A 47 11.60 -1.10 -1.07
C ARG A 47 11.62 -0.63 0.38
N LYS A 48 12.82 -0.44 0.97
CA LYS A 48 13.00 0.09 2.34
C LYS A 48 12.39 1.49 2.55
N HIS A 49 12.17 2.25 1.47
CA HIS A 49 11.57 3.59 1.52
C HIS A 49 10.10 3.57 1.10
N VAL A 50 9.76 2.82 0.05
CA VAL A 50 8.43 2.81 -0.57
C VAL A 50 7.43 1.98 0.23
N ILE A 51 7.82 0.79 0.70
CA ILE A 51 6.92 -0.13 1.41
C ILE A 51 6.32 0.50 2.67
N PRO A 52 7.11 1.16 3.56
CA PRO A 52 6.54 1.84 4.73
C PRO A 52 5.51 2.91 4.37
N ILE A 53 5.66 3.60 3.22
CA ILE A 53 4.70 4.60 2.75
C ILE A 53 3.40 3.90 2.31
N ILE A 54 3.49 2.83 1.51
CA ILE A 54 2.32 2.05 1.08
C ILE A 54 1.53 1.54 2.28
N ILE A 55 2.21 0.99 3.29
CA ILE A 55 1.54 0.50 4.50
C ILE A 55 0.85 1.65 5.24
N ARG A 56 1.50 2.81 5.42
CA ARG A 56 0.86 3.99 6.03
C ARG A 56 -0.37 4.49 5.28
N LEU A 57 -0.40 4.37 3.95
CA LEU A 57 -1.55 4.75 3.13
C LEU A 57 -2.73 3.77 3.25
N LEU A 58 -2.44 2.47 3.33
CA LEU A 58 -3.45 1.41 3.20
C LEU A 58 -3.90 0.82 4.54
N LEU A 59 -3.05 0.80 5.57
CA LEU A 59 -3.37 0.23 6.88
C LEU A 59 -4.59 0.92 7.54
N PRO A 60 -4.73 2.26 7.55
CA PRO A 60 -5.93 2.90 8.09
C PRO A 60 -7.21 2.47 7.36
N LYS A 61 -7.14 2.20 6.05
CA LYS A 61 -8.27 1.71 5.27
C LYS A 61 -8.65 0.29 5.69
N LEU A 62 -7.67 -0.58 5.90
CA LEU A 62 -7.89 -1.94 6.42
C LEU A 62 -8.51 -1.92 7.81
N LEU A 63 -7.95 -1.15 8.74
CA LEU A 63 -8.46 -1.04 10.11
C LEU A 63 -9.90 -0.53 10.14
N ASN A 64 -10.22 0.48 9.32
CA ASN A 64 -11.58 0.98 9.16
C ASN A 64 -12.55 -0.10 8.65
N LEU A 65 -12.13 -0.97 7.73
CA LEU A 65 -12.97 -2.06 7.25
C LEU A 65 -13.18 -3.17 8.30
N ILE A 66 -12.15 -3.48 9.10
CA ILE A 66 -12.22 -4.49 10.16
C ILE A 66 -13.10 -4.01 11.32
N ALA A 67 -12.98 -2.73 11.70
CA ALA A 67 -13.74 -2.13 12.80
C ALA A 67 -15.26 -2.14 12.53
N LYS A 68 -15.67 -2.19 11.26
CA LYS A 68 -17.08 -2.26 10.87
C LYS A 68 -17.64 -3.67 11.07
N LYS A 69 -18.62 -3.75 11.97
CA LYS A 69 -19.30 -4.99 12.36
C LYS A 69 -20.27 -5.50 11.30
N ASN A 70 -20.89 -4.60 10.54
CA ASN A 70 -21.81 -4.97 9.45
C ASN A 70 -21.04 -5.13 8.13
N PRO A 71 -21.08 -6.30 7.46
CA PRO A 71 -20.46 -6.52 6.15
C PRO A 71 -20.90 -5.51 5.08
N GLU A 72 -22.13 -5.01 5.14
CA GLU A 72 -22.63 -4.04 4.15
C GLU A 72 -21.92 -2.68 4.24
N GLU A 73 -21.39 -2.36 5.41
CA GLU A 73 -20.65 -1.12 5.69
C GLU A 73 -19.17 -1.25 5.33
N ARG A 74 -18.67 -2.47 5.08
CA ARG A 74 -17.26 -2.75 4.69
C ARG A 74 -16.99 -2.34 3.25
N ARG A 75 -17.09 -1.04 3.02
CA ARG A 75 -16.84 -0.34 1.75
C ARG A 75 -15.76 0.70 1.98
N ILE A 76 -14.90 0.88 0.97
CA ILE A 76 -14.02 2.03 0.85
C ILE A 76 -14.62 2.90 -0.25
N GLY A 77 -15.20 4.05 0.12
CA GLY A 77 -15.96 4.90 -0.79
C GLY A 77 -17.14 4.15 -1.43
N SER A 78 -17.26 4.19 -2.76
CA SER A 78 -18.31 3.48 -3.49
C SER A 78 -17.97 2.00 -3.79
N GLN A 79 -16.75 1.54 -3.48
CA GLN A 79 -16.33 0.16 -3.76
C GLN A 79 -16.48 -0.75 -2.55
N ALA A 80 -17.03 -1.95 -2.78
CA ALA A 80 -16.94 -3.07 -1.85
C ALA A 80 -15.53 -3.68 -1.92
N ILE A 81 -14.59 -3.11 -1.18
CA ILE A 81 -13.28 -3.71 -0.93
C ILE A 81 -13.37 -4.44 0.39
N SER A 82 -13.24 -5.77 0.35
CA SER A 82 -13.21 -6.56 1.58
C SER A 82 -11.85 -6.42 2.27
N PRO A 83 -11.79 -6.58 3.61
CA PRO A 83 -10.52 -6.68 4.33
C PRO A 83 -9.56 -7.70 3.70
N GLY A 84 -10.09 -8.82 3.19
CA GLY A 84 -9.31 -9.89 2.55
C GLY A 84 -8.47 -9.41 1.37
N VAL A 85 -8.97 -8.45 0.56
CA VAL A 85 -8.19 -7.90 -0.57
C VAL A 85 -6.94 -7.17 -0.07
N LEU A 86 -7.07 -6.35 0.98
CA LEU A 86 -5.95 -5.62 1.57
C LEU A 86 -4.99 -6.56 2.31
N PHE A 87 -5.51 -7.58 3.02
CA PHE A 87 -4.68 -8.62 3.63
C PHE A 87 -3.86 -9.38 2.60
N SER A 88 -4.47 -9.84 1.50
CA SER A 88 -3.76 -10.54 0.42
C SER A 88 -2.71 -9.65 -0.24
N TYR A 89 -2.95 -8.34 -0.32
CA TYR A 89 -1.97 -7.40 -0.83
C TYR A 89 -0.75 -7.27 0.09
N PHE A 90 -0.98 -7.12 1.41
CA PHE A 90 0.10 -7.09 2.40
C PHE A 90 0.82 -8.42 2.56
N ALA A 91 0.16 -9.55 2.27
CA ALA A 91 0.79 -10.86 2.30
C ALA A 91 1.91 -11.05 1.26
N GLY A 92 2.04 -10.12 0.29
CA GLY A 92 3.18 -10.09 -0.63
C GLY A 92 4.48 -9.58 0.00
N LEU A 93 4.41 -8.91 1.15
CA LEU A 93 5.58 -8.35 1.82
C LEU A 93 6.42 -9.42 2.52
N SER A 94 7.72 -9.19 2.61
CA SER A 94 8.59 -10.03 3.46
C SER A 94 8.30 -9.80 4.95
N GLU A 95 8.74 -10.73 5.80
CA GLU A 95 8.64 -10.55 7.25
C GLU A 95 9.39 -9.31 7.74
N GLU A 96 10.58 -9.05 7.17
CA GLU A 96 11.38 -7.86 7.46
C GLU A 96 10.61 -6.58 7.10
N GLU A 97 9.93 -6.58 5.95
CA GLU A 97 9.12 -5.45 5.50
C GLU A 97 7.90 -5.19 6.37
N MET A 98 7.26 -6.26 6.84
CA MET A 98 6.17 -6.18 7.80
C MET A 98 6.66 -5.67 9.17
N ALA A 99 7.84 -6.08 9.60
CA ALA A 99 8.45 -5.64 10.85
C ALA A 99 8.83 -4.16 10.87
N MET A 100 9.11 -3.54 9.71
CA MET A 100 9.45 -2.10 9.63
C MET A 100 8.31 -1.16 10.06
N VAL A 101 7.09 -1.66 10.27
CA VAL A 101 5.91 -0.84 10.60
C VAL A 101 5.38 -1.09 12.02
N TRP A 102 5.95 -2.05 12.75
CA TRP A 102 5.59 -2.39 14.14
C TRP A 102 6.69 -1.97 15.12
#